data_AF-A0A5C6E9J7-F1
#
_entry.id   AF-A0A5C6E9J7-F1
#
_cell.length_a   1.000
_cell.length_b   1.000
_cell.length_c   1.000
_cell.angle_alpha   90.00
_cell.angle_beta   90.00
_cell.angle_gamma   90.00
#
_symmetry.space_group_name_H-M   'P 1'
#
loop_
_entity.id
_entity.type
_entity.pdbx_description
1 polymer ?
#
loop_
_entity_poly.entity_id
_entity_poly.type
_entity_poly.pdbx_seq_one_letter_code
_entity_poly.pdbx_strand_id
1 'polypeptide(L)'
;MSVIRIQKPRSGPKSGPRFGVAVVELAVCLPVLVILTLATIEACTLLFVQQSLKTTAFEGARVGIVPGAMATNVAFQCETLLDDHSVQSYTVEMDPADPATLKQGDWFTVTVTAAFADNTMAGGWLYIDKTLQKSVSLRAE
;
A
#
# COMPACT_ATOMS: atom_id res chain seq x y z
N MET A 1 55.42 47.18 -50.46
CA MET A 1 54.93 45.87 -50.94
C MET A 1 54.69 45.00 -49.72
N SER A 2 53.45 44.94 -49.21
CA SER A 2 53.09 44.16 -48.03
C SER A 2 51.88 43.29 -48.38
N VAL A 3 52.06 41.98 -48.29
CA VAL A 3 51.06 40.99 -48.70
C VAL A 3 50.25 40.61 -47.47
N ILE A 4 48.97 41.01 -47.45
CA ILE A 4 48.04 40.65 -46.36
C ILE A 4 47.63 39.19 -46.55
N ARG A 5 48.06 38.32 -45.62
CA ARG A 5 47.63 36.91 -45.54
C ARG A 5 46.27 36.84 -44.84
N ILE A 6 45.24 36.42 -45.57
CA ILE A 6 43.92 36.11 -45.01
C ILE A 6 44.01 34.76 -44.28
N GLN A 7 43.88 34.75 -42.96
CA GLN A 7 43.82 33.51 -42.18
C GLN A 7 42.41 32.93 -42.20
N LYS A 8 42.29 31.65 -42.60
CA LYS A 8 41.05 30.87 -42.61
C LYS A 8 40.63 30.51 -41.18
N PRO A 9 39.36 30.69 -40.77
CA PRO A 9 38.91 30.32 -39.43
C PRO A 9 39.01 28.80 -39.24
N ARG A 10 39.63 28.37 -38.14
CA ARG A 10 39.71 26.96 -37.74
C ARG A 10 38.34 26.55 -37.19
N SER A 11 37.63 25.66 -37.89
CA SER A 11 36.41 25.06 -37.35
C SER A 11 36.78 24.16 -36.17
N GLY A 12 36.28 24.47 -34.97
CA GLY A 12 36.38 23.60 -33.81
C GLY A 12 35.63 22.27 -34.00
N PRO A 13 35.92 21.24 -33.17
CA PRO A 13 35.28 19.94 -33.29
C PRO A 13 33.78 20.07 -33.04
N LYS A 14 32.96 19.64 -34.01
CA LYS A 14 31.50 19.55 -33.87
C LYS A 14 31.19 18.48 -32.83
N SER A 15 30.63 18.87 -31.68
CA SER A 15 30.04 17.92 -30.73
C SER A 15 28.92 17.16 -31.45
N GLY A 16 29.12 15.85 -31.68
CA GLY A 16 28.14 15.00 -32.37
C GLY A 16 26.80 14.86 -31.64
N PRO A 17 25.78 14.23 -32.26
CA PRO A 17 24.39 14.21 -31.81
C PRO A 17 24.13 13.21 -30.66
N ARG A 18 25.01 13.17 -29.66
CA ARG A 18 24.91 12.29 -28.48
C ARG A 18 23.60 12.47 -27.70
N PHE A 19 23.00 13.66 -27.78
CA PHE A 19 21.73 13.96 -27.13
C PHE A 19 20.54 13.23 -27.78
N GLY A 20 20.55 13.05 -29.11
CA GLY A 20 19.45 12.38 -29.81
C GLY A 20 19.36 10.89 -29.47
N VAL A 21 20.52 10.23 -29.32
CA VAL A 21 20.59 8.82 -28.92
C VAL A 21 20.05 8.63 -27.49
N ALA A 22 20.46 9.49 -26.55
CA ALA A 22 19.98 9.43 -25.17
C ALA A 22 18.45 9.63 -25.05
N VAL A 23 17.87 10.51 -25.88
CA VAL A 23 16.41 10.71 -25.92
C VAL A 23 15.69 9.46 -26.42
N VAL A 24 16.23 8.77 -27.44
CA VAL A 24 15.63 7.53 -27.97
C VAL A 24 15.73 6.40 -26.95
N GLU A 25 16.87 6.24 -26.28
CA GLU A 25 17.03 5.25 -25.22
C GLU A 25 16.04 5.51 -24.07
N LEU A 26 15.90 6.76 -23.63
CA LEU A 26 14.91 7.12 -22.62
C LEU A 26 13.48 6.85 -23.10
N ALA A 27 13.14 7.18 -24.35
CA ALA A 27 11.79 6.98 -24.89
C ALA A 27 11.38 5.50 -24.93
N VAL A 28 12.34 4.59 -25.14
CA VAL A 28 12.08 3.13 -25.13
C VAL A 28 12.04 2.58 -23.70
N CYS A 29 12.90 3.05 -22.81
CA CYS A 29 12.98 2.56 -21.43
C CYS A 29 11.87 3.11 -20.52
N LEU A 30 11.45 4.36 -20.73
CA LEU A 30 10.53 5.07 -19.84
C LEU A 30 9.16 4.38 -19.71
N PRO A 31 8.51 3.87 -20.77
CA PRO A 31 7.23 3.16 -20.62
C PRO A 31 7.32 1.96 -19.67
N VAL A 32 8.40 1.17 -19.76
CA VAL A 32 8.61 -0.01 -18.90
C VAL A 32 8.85 0.41 -17.46
N LEU A 33 9.69 1.43 -17.25
CA LEU A 33 9.96 1.95 -15.91
C LEU A 33 8.71 2.55 -15.26
N VAL A 34 7.88 3.28 -16.02
CA VAL A 34 6.62 3.83 -15.52
C VAL A 34 5.64 2.73 -15.14
N ILE A 35 5.45 1.69 -15.98
CA ILE A 35 4.57 0.57 -15.62
C ILE A 35 5.09 -0.16 -14.39
N LEU A 36 6.39 -0.43 -14.32
CA LEU A 36 7.00 -1.12 -13.18
C LEU A 36 6.83 -0.31 -11.89
N THR A 37 7.08 0.99 -11.93
CA THR A 37 6.91 1.86 -10.77
C THR A 37 5.46 1.92 -10.30
N LEU A 38 4.49 2.10 -11.21
CA LEU A 38 3.06 2.09 -10.87
C LEU A 38 2.62 0.73 -10.30
N ALA A 39 3.10 -0.38 -10.88
CA ALA A 39 2.82 -1.72 -10.37
C ALA A 39 3.41 -1.93 -8.96
N THR A 40 4.62 -1.45 -8.70
CA THR A 40 5.21 -1.53 -7.35
C THR A 40 4.46 -0.67 -6.34
N ILE A 41 3.98 0.51 -6.73
CA ILE A 41 3.16 1.36 -5.85
C ILE A 41 1.89 0.60 -5.46
N GLU A 42 1.15 0.03 -6.41
CA GLU A 42 -0.06 -0.74 -6.09
C GLU A 42 0.22 -1.96 -5.23
N ALA A 43 1.30 -2.70 -5.50
CA ALA A 43 1.68 -3.85 -4.70
C ALA A 43 1.99 -3.44 -3.25
N CYS A 44 2.70 -2.33 -3.06
CA CYS A 44 2.97 -1.78 -1.74
C CYS A 44 1.68 -1.35 -1.02
N THR A 45 0.76 -0.68 -1.72
CA THR A 45 -0.55 -0.30 -1.15
C THR A 45 -1.34 -1.54 -0.72
N LEU A 46 -1.38 -2.60 -1.54
CA LEU A 46 -2.05 -3.84 -1.19
C LEU A 46 -1.45 -4.48 0.07
N LEU A 47 -0.12 -4.54 0.15
CA LEU A 47 0.56 -5.08 1.34
C LEU A 47 0.29 -4.23 2.58
N PHE A 48 0.28 -2.90 2.44
CA PHE A 48 -0.04 -1.98 3.52
C PHE A 48 -1.46 -2.22 4.06
N VAL A 49 -2.46 -2.34 3.18
CA VAL A 49 -3.84 -2.64 3.62
C VAL A 49 -3.90 -4.00 4.29
N GLN A 50 -3.31 -5.05 3.71
CA GLN A 50 -3.31 -6.38 4.34
C GLN A 50 -2.66 -6.40 5.73
N GLN A 51 -1.57 -5.67 5.92
CA GLN A 51 -0.89 -5.58 7.21
C GLN A 51 -1.74 -4.79 8.21
N SER A 52 -2.34 -3.69 7.77
CA SER A 52 -3.26 -2.89 8.59
C SER A 52 -4.42 -3.73 9.09
N LEU A 53 -5.10 -4.47 8.20
CA LEU A 53 -6.19 -5.39 8.58
C LEU A 53 -5.74 -6.46 9.58
N LYS A 54 -4.54 -7.02 9.39
CA LYS A 54 -4.01 -8.05 10.28
C LYS A 54 -3.69 -7.49 11.67
N THR A 55 -3.06 -6.32 11.73
CA THR A 55 -2.75 -5.64 13.00
C THR A 55 -4.04 -5.26 13.72
N THR A 56 -5.02 -4.70 13.01
CA THR A 56 -6.33 -4.36 13.58
C THR A 56 -7.06 -5.60 14.12
N ALA A 57 -7.08 -6.71 13.38
CA ALA A 57 -7.68 -7.96 13.84
C ALA A 57 -7.00 -8.48 15.13
N PHE A 58 -5.67 -8.39 15.20
CA PHE A 58 -4.92 -8.79 16.38
C PHE A 58 -5.21 -7.90 17.60
N GLU A 59 -5.18 -6.57 17.46
CA GLU A 59 -5.46 -5.67 18.57
C GLU A 59 -6.93 -5.74 19.01
N GLY A 60 -7.87 -5.91 18.06
CA GLY A 60 -9.27 -6.17 18.37
C GLY A 60 -9.45 -7.47 19.17
N ALA A 61 -8.84 -8.56 18.72
CA ALA A 61 -8.87 -9.83 19.44
C ALA A 61 -8.26 -9.70 20.84
N ARG A 62 -7.15 -8.96 20.96
CA ARG A 62 -6.45 -8.73 22.22
C ARG A 62 -7.29 -7.95 23.21
N VAL A 63 -8.03 -6.94 22.77
CA VAL A 63 -8.98 -6.20 23.62
C VAL A 63 -10.14 -7.10 24.04
N GLY A 64 -10.65 -7.93 23.13
CA GLY A 64 -11.82 -8.79 23.38
C GLY A 64 -11.56 -9.94 24.36
N ILE A 65 -10.33 -10.46 24.46
CA ILE A 65 -9.99 -11.51 25.43
C ILE A 65 -9.82 -11.00 26.87
N VAL A 66 -9.81 -9.68 27.09
CA VAL A 66 -9.66 -9.11 28.44
C VAL A 66 -10.96 -9.32 29.23
N PRO A 67 -10.91 -9.81 30.49
CA PRO A 67 -12.10 -9.97 31.31
C PRO A 67 -12.88 -8.66 31.46
N GLY A 68 -14.17 -8.70 31.15
CA GLY A 68 -15.06 -7.53 31.17
C GLY A 68 -15.01 -6.67 29.90
N ALA A 69 -14.33 -7.11 28.85
CA ALA A 69 -14.42 -6.48 27.54
C ALA A 69 -15.84 -6.60 26.97
N MET A 70 -16.27 -5.54 26.28
CA MET A 70 -17.54 -5.47 25.56
C MET A 70 -17.27 -5.33 24.07
N ALA A 71 -18.24 -5.72 23.24
CA ALA A 71 -18.15 -5.55 21.78
C ALA A 71 -17.83 -4.10 21.37
N THR A 72 -18.33 -3.11 22.12
CA THR A 72 -18.04 -1.68 21.89
C THR A 72 -16.56 -1.33 22.05
N ASN A 73 -15.85 -1.99 22.97
CA ASN A 73 -14.42 -1.73 23.20
C ASN A 73 -13.59 -2.26 22.03
N VAL A 74 -13.95 -3.44 21.53
CA VAL A 74 -13.30 -4.07 20.37
C VAL A 74 -13.58 -3.24 19.12
N ALA A 75 -14.84 -2.87 18.87
CA ALA A 75 -15.22 -2.04 17.73
C ALA A 75 -14.48 -0.70 17.74
N PHE A 76 -14.48 0.01 18.88
CA PHE A 76 -13.78 1.29 19.03
C PHE A 76 -12.27 1.17 18.77
N GLN A 77 -11.63 0.12 19.28
CA GLN A 77 -10.21 -0.12 19.03
C GLN A 77 -9.95 -0.40 17.55
N CYS A 78 -10.80 -1.20 16.90
CA CYS A 78 -10.64 -1.51 15.49
C CYS A 78 -10.85 -0.29 14.60
N GLU A 79 -11.91 0.50 14.85
CA GLU A 79 -12.22 1.74 14.13
C GLU A 79 -11.07 2.74 14.25
N THR A 80 -10.56 2.97 15.47
CA THR A 80 -9.43 3.89 15.71
C THR A 80 -8.21 3.51 14.86
N LEU A 81 -7.84 2.23 14.83
CA LEU A 81 -6.68 1.78 14.06
C LEU A 81 -6.90 1.83 12.54
N LEU A 82 -8.11 1.55 12.07
CA LEU A 82 -8.42 1.60 10.64
C LEU A 82 -8.48 3.04 10.14
N ASP A 83 -9.01 3.95 10.95
CA ASP A 83 -9.05 5.39 10.67
C ASP A 83 -7.63 5.99 10.66
N ASP A 84 -6.78 5.63 11.63
CA ASP A 84 -5.36 6.02 11.67
C ASP A 84 -4.59 5.54 10.43
N HIS A 85 -4.91 4.35 9.92
CA HIS A 85 -4.36 3.81 8.69
C HIS A 85 -5.08 4.30 7.42
N SER A 86 -6.12 5.12 7.57
CA SER A 86 -6.97 5.64 6.48
C SER A 86 -7.58 4.55 5.60
N VAL A 87 -7.91 3.39 6.18
CA VAL A 87 -8.58 2.29 5.48
C VAL A 87 -10.08 2.59 5.35
N GLN A 88 -10.60 2.51 4.13
CA GLN A 88 -11.99 2.80 3.78
C GLN A 88 -12.82 1.52 3.56
N SER A 89 -14.14 1.65 3.69
CA SER A 89 -15.13 0.59 3.39
C SER A 89 -14.79 -0.77 4.03
N TYR A 90 -14.54 -0.76 5.35
CA TYR A 90 -14.20 -1.96 6.11
C TYR A 90 -15.39 -2.53 6.87
N THR A 91 -15.30 -3.83 7.18
CA THR A 91 -16.19 -4.51 8.12
C THR A 91 -15.38 -5.23 9.18
N VAL A 92 -15.85 -5.21 10.41
CA VAL A 92 -15.27 -5.91 11.56
C VAL A 92 -16.29 -6.91 12.07
N GLU A 93 -15.92 -8.18 12.08
CA GLU A 93 -16.73 -9.28 12.60
C GLU A 93 -16.03 -9.93 13.77
N MET A 94 -16.81 -10.30 14.79
CA MET A 94 -16.33 -10.92 16.02
C MET A 94 -17.01 -12.28 16.20
N ASP A 95 -16.26 -13.27 16.61
CA ASP A 95 -16.76 -14.61 16.93
C ASP A 95 -16.10 -15.14 18.22
N PRO A 96 -16.86 -15.31 19.32
CA PRO A 96 -18.28 -14.97 19.50
C PRO A 96 -18.57 -13.47 19.33
N ALA A 97 -19.79 -13.11 18.92
CA ALA A 97 -20.18 -11.73 18.62
C ALA A 97 -20.10 -10.77 19.83
N ASP A 98 -20.22 -11.30 21.05
CA ASP A 98 -20.04 -10.55 22.29
C ASP A 98 -18.90 -11.16 23.12
N PRO A 99 -17.78 -10.45 23.32
CA PRO A 99 -16.68 -10.93 24.13
C PRO A 99 -17.05 -11.14 25.60
N ALA A 100 -18.14 -10.52 26.11
CA ALA A 100 -18.58 -10.74 27.49
C ALA A 100 -19.05 -12.19 27.76
N THR A 101 -19.33 -12.95 26.69
CA THR A 101 -19.74 -14.36 26.79
C THR A 101 -18.56 -15.34 26.88
N LEU A 102 -17.33 -14.87 26.64
CA LEU A 102 -16.13 -15.69 26.70
C LEU A 102 -15.86 -16.19 28.11
N LYS A 103 -15.48 -17.46 28.21
CA LYS A 103 -14.91 -18.04 29.43
C LYS A 103 -13.42 -18.18 29.26
N GLN A 104 -12.72 -18.25 30.40
CA GLN A 104 -11.29 -18.56 30.44
C GLN A 104 -11.02 -19.86 29.64
N GLY A 105 -10.10 -19.77 28.68
CA GLY A 105 -9.73 -20.86 27.78
C GLY A 105 -10.49 -20.92 26.45
N ASP A 106 -11.56 -20.12 26.27
CA ASP A 106 -12.29 -20.04 25.00
C ASP A 106 -11.49 -19.29 23.93
N TRP A 107 -11.84 -19.50 22.67
CA TRP A 107 -11.25 -18.78 21.54
C TRP A 107 -12.11 -17.60 21.15
N PHE A 108 -11.47 -16.45 20.93
CA PHE A 108 -12.09 -15.26 20.39
C PHE A 108 -11.41 -14.90 19.07
N THR A 109 -12.20 -14.73 18.02
CA THR A 109 -11.74 -14.47 16.67
C THR A 109 -12.27 -13.12 16.20
N VAL A 110 -11.38 -12.28 15.69
CA VAL A 110 -11.74 -11.03 15.02
C VAL A 110 -11.35 -11.13 13.56
N THR A 111 -12.29 -10.81 12.69
CA THR A 111 -12.12 -10.81 11.24
C THR A 111 -12.37 -9.41 10.72
N VAL A 112 -11.40 -8.86 10.00
CA VAL A 112 -11.52 -7.54 9.37
C VAL A 112 -11.41 -7.70 7.87
N THR A 113 -12.35 -7.09 7.16
CA THR A 113 -12.47 -7.15 5.69
C THR A 113 -12.52 -5.74 5.12
N ALA A 114 -11.87 -5.50 3.99
CA ALA A 114 -11.97 -4.24 3.24
C ALA A 114 -11.81 -4.48 1.74
N ALA A 115 -12.54 -3.72 0.92
CA ALA A 115 -12.38 -3.75 -0.53
C ALA A 115 -11.12 -2.99 -0.95
N PHE A 116 -10.29 -3.57 -1.81
CA PHE A 116 -9.07 -2.89 -2.27
C PHE A 116 -9.39 -1.71 -3.22
N ALA A 117 -10.50 -1.76 -3.95
CA ALA A 117 -10.95 -0.69 -4.83
C ALA A 117 -11.02 0.68 -4.13
N ASP A 118 -11.47 0.70 -2.88
CA ASP A 118 -11.65 1.94 -2.10
C ASP A 118 -10.35 2.42 -1.42
N ASN A 119 -9.29 1.61 -1.48
CA ASN A 119 -8.04 1.81 -0.76
C ASN A 119 -6.82 1.90 -1.71
N THR A 120 -7.03 2.00 -3.02
CA THR A 120 -5.97 2.07 -4.03
C THR A 120 -5.43 3.49 -4.21
N MET A 121 -4.13 3.60 -4.50
CA MET A 121 -3.47 4.89 -4.80
C MET A 121 -3.25 5.14 -6.29
N ALA A 122 -3.10 4.10 -7.12
CA ALA A 122 -2.73 4.23 -8.54
C ALA A 122 -3.85 3.81 -9.51
N GLY A 123 -5.11 3.89 -9.05
CA GLY A 123 -6.30 3.68 -9.89
C GLY A 123 -6.86 2.25 -9.88
N GLY A 124 -6.25 1.31 -9.14
CA GLY A 124 -6.81 -0.01 -8.85
C GLY A 124 -6.66 -1.03 -9.97
N TRP A 125 -5.99 -0.70 -11.06
CA TRP A 125 -6.00 -1.48 -12.30
C TRP A 125 -5.53 -2.95 -12.17
N LEU A 126 -4.71 -3.29 -11.17
CA LEU A 126 -4.27 -4.69 -10.96
C LEU A 126 -5.15 -5.49 -9.99
N TYR A 127 -5.76 -4.84 -8.99
CA TYR A 127 -6.37 -5.53 -7.84
C TYR A 127 -7.77 -5.03 -7.49
N ILE A 128 -8.46 -4.29 -8.36
CA ILE A 128 -9.75 -3.64 -8.06
C ILE A 128 -10.81 -4.60 -7.51
N ASP A 129 -10.89 -5.82 -8.05
CA ASP A 129 -11.90 -6.81 -7.64
C ASP A 129 -11.51 -7.59 -6.37
N LYS A 130 -10.40 -7.25 -5.73
CA LYS A 130 -9.92 -7.95 -4.53
C LYS A 130 -10.57 -7.38 -3.29
N THR A 131 -11.29 -8.25 -2.59
CA THR A 131 -11.66 -8.04 -1.18
C THR A 131 -10.56 -8.64 -0.31
N LEU A 132 -9.97 -7.82 0.55
CA LEU A 132 -8.91 -8.23 1.47
C LEU A 132 -9.54 -8.57 2.82
N GLN A 133 -9.23 -9.76 3.33
CA GLN A 133 -9.74 -10.24 4.61
C GLN A 133 -8.60 -10.83 5.43
N LYS A 134 -8.56 -10.48 6.72
CA LYS A 134 -7.63 -11.06 7.70
C LYS A 134 -8.38 -11.39 8.97
N SER A 135 -8.04 -12.53 9.55
CA SER A 135 -8.63 -13.02 10.79
C SER A 135 -7.54 -13.42 11.76
N VAL A 136 -7.77 -13.16 13.04
CA VAL A 136 -6.87 -13.51 14.14
C VAL A 136 -7.70 -14.07 15.28
N SER A 137 -7.28 -15.24 15.78
CA SER A 137 -7.90 -15.89 16.95
C SER A 137 -6.92 -15.87 18.11
N LEU A 138 -7.38 -15.39 19.27
CA LEU A 138 -6.65 -15.44 20.53
C LEU A 138 -7.43 -16.24 21.57
N ARG A 139 -6.73 -16.84 22.53
CA ARG A 139 -7.36 -17.58 23.62
C ARG A 139 -7.59 -16.64 24.80
N ALA A 140 -8.80 -16.65 25.34
CA ALA A 140 -9.14 -15.95 26.56
C ALA A 140 -8.36 -16.54 27.74
N GLU A 141 -7.74 -15.67 28.54
CA GLU A 141 -6.98 -16.02 29.73
C GLU A 141 -7.78 -15.90 31.02
#